data_AF-A0A931VMY5-F1
#
_entry.id   AF-A0A931VMY5-F1
#
_cell.length_a   1.000
_cell.length_b   1.000
_cell.length_c   1.000
_cell.angle_alpha   90.00
_cell.angle_beta   90.00
_cell.angle_gamma   90.00
#
_symmetry.space_group_name_H-M   'P 1'
#
loop_
_entity.id
_entity.type
_entity.pdbx_description
1 polymer ?
#
loop_
_entity_poly.entity_id
_entity_poly.type
_entity_poly.pdbx_seq_one_letter_code
_entity_poly.pdbx_strand_id
1 'polypeptide(L)'
;DAQEPEPEQGSTKPQIDELFARLRAGREESVAHAQAVLGEGAAADTAIAEAPVTDESARDEEPAQGLEPLQDRESVKHLTSLGGREHVEDRRPIGESSEEPDAVGGLDEAVVSGSALPDIDDDRVFQERDRVVEPIEQQLIRSLKRVLMDEQNEMLDYLRRLSPAADTSDLLPDHEPQVQRYVAAVRPFLEEAATAGAARFGVEAMDHTAAEASVALARDLLEGLRDRLARHVGEAVTDQSDLATAISSVFREWKTTRIEPLGRHHVLTVYGRAAFEAAPEGLYRWAVDPEQECSPDCVDNELAGPVPKGERFPTGVRHPPAHGACRCIAIPLST
;
A
#
# COMPACT_ATOMS: atom_id res chain seq x y z
N ASP A 1 32.07 35.26 50.51
CA ASP A 1 31.87 35.45 49.06
C ASP A 1 33.03 34.84 48.30
N ALA A 2 32.83 33.61 47.83
CA ALA A 2 33.73 32.92 46.91
C ALA A 2 33.25 33.23 45.49
N GLN A 3 34.12 33.82 44.68
CA GLN A 3 33.88 34.14 43.28
C GLN A 3 34.31 32.92 42.43
N GLU A 4 33.37 32.28 41.74
CA GLU A 4 33.66 31.29 40.69
C GLU A 4 34.31 31.95 39.46
N PRO A 5 35.23 31.27 38.74
CA PRO A 5 35.76 31.76 37.46
C PRO A 5 34.84 31.39 36.28
N GLU A 6 34.64 32.32 35.36
CA GLU A 6 33.95 32.11 34.07
C GLU A 6 34.71 31.11 33.16
N PRO A 7 34.01 30.31 32.32
CA PRO A 7 34.67 29.42 31.37
C PRO A 7 35.07 30.16 30.10
N GLU A 8 36.33 29.98 29.69
CA GLU A 8 36.88 30.43 28.41
C GLU A 8 36.12 29.81 27.21
N GLN A 9 35.47 30.64 26.39
CA GLN A 9 34.87 30.22 25.13
C GLN A 9 35.95 30.04 24.05
N GLY A 10 36.51 28.83 23.98
CA GLY A 10 37.44 28.41 22.93
C GLY A 10 36.77 28.25 21.55
N SER A 11 36.99 29.23 20.68
CA SER A 11 37.06 29.20 19.20
C SER A 11 36.64 27.89 18.47
N THR A 12 35.33 27.64 18.32
CA THR A 12 34.78 26.49 17.56
C THR A 12 34.58 26.78 16.07
N LYS A 13 34.48 28.05 15.66
CA LYS A 13 34.28 28.46 14.25
C LYS A 13 35.42 28.08 13.30
N PRO A 14 36.71 28.33 13.61
CA PRO A 14 37.78 28.04 12.65
C PRO A 14 37.96 26.53 12.39
N GLN A 15 37.61 25.67 13.34
CA GLN A 15 37.67 24.22 13.17
C GLN A 15 36.59 23.70 12.20
N ILE A 16 35.42 24.33 12.21
CA ILE A 16 34.31 23.97 11.31
C ILE A 16 34.62 24.45 9.88
N ASP A 17 35.17 25.64 9.71
CA ASP A 17 35.55 26.16 8.40
C ASP A 17 36.67 25.33 7.75
N GLU A 18 37.63 24.85 8.54
CA GLU A 18 38.70 23.97 8.09
C GLU A 18 38.18 22.57 7.70
N LEU A 19 37.16 22.06 8.41
CA LEU A 19 36.47 20.84 8.06
C LEU A 19 35.73 20.97 6.71
N PHE A 20 35.02 22.08 6.50
CA PHE A 20 34.33 22.35 5.23
C PHE A 20 35.29 22.62 4.06
N ALA A 21 36.46 23.18 4.33
CA ALA A 21 37.52 23.31 3.32
C ALA A 21 38.06 21.93 2.90
N ARG A 22 38.31 21.03 3.86
CA ARG A 22 38.73 19.64 3.57
C ARG A 22 37.67 18.84 2.81
N LEU A 23 36.39 19.00 3.16
CA LEU A 23 35.29 18.31 2.45
C LEU A 23 35.12 18.79 1.01
N ARG A 24 35.37 20.08 0.72
CA ARG A 24 35.35 20.61 -0.65
C ARG A 24 36.51 20.07 -1.48
N ALA A 25 37.72 20.08 -0.93
CA ALA A 25 38.89 19.53 -1.63
C ALA A 25 38.74 18.04 -1.98
N GLY A 26 38.18 17.23 -1.07
CA GLY A 26 37.94 15.81 -1.36
C GLY A 26 36.85 15.55 -2.41
N ARG A 27 35.85 16.43 -2.51
CA ARG A 27 34.82 16.37 -3.57
C ARG A 27 35.39 16.77 -4.93
N GLU A 28 36.23 17.79 -5.00
CA GLU A 28 36.92 18.19 -6.23
C GLU A 28 37.79 17.06 -6.79
N GLU A 29 38.51 16.33 -5.92
CA GLU A 29 39.32 15.17 -6.31
C GLU A 29 38.45 14.00 -6.81
N SER A 30 37.32 13.75 -6.16
CA SER A 30 36.36 12.72 -6.57
C SER A 30 35.70 13.03 -7.93
N VAL A 31 35.37 14.30 -8.18
CA VAL A 31 34.81 14.77 -9.45
C VAL A 31 35.85 14.71 -10.57
N ALA A 32 37.09 15.10 -10.31
CA ALA A 32 38.19 14.98 -11.26
C ALA A 32 38.46 13.51 -11.65
N HIS A 33 38.41 12.59 -10.67
CA HIS A 33 38.55 11.16 -10.93
C HIS A 33 37.41 10.60 -11.78
N ALA A 34 36.16 10.97 -11.50
CA ALA A 34 35.00 10.57 -12.30
C ALA A 34 35.07 11.11 -13.74
N GLN A 35 35.53 12.36 -13.92
CA GLN A 35 35.70 12.95 -15.26
C GLN A 35 36.82 12.28 -16.06
N ALA A 36 37.91 11.84 -15.42
CA ALA A 36 38.98 11.10 -16.07
C ALA A 36 38.49 9.73 -16.60
N VAL A 37 37.71 8.99 -15.79
CA VAL A 37 37.13 7.70 -16.19
C VAL A 37 36.17 7.85 -17.37
N LEU A 38 35.38 8.94 -17.41
CA LEU A 38 34.48 9.23 -18.52
C LEU A 38 35.21 9.69 -19.80
N GLY A 39 36.38 10.33 -19.66
CA GLY A 39 37.21 10.74 -20.78
C GLY A 39 37.95 9.59 -21.47
N GLU A 40 38.30 8.54 -20.72
CA GLU A 40 39.02 7.36 -21.25
C GLU A 40 38.11 6.39 -22.02
N GLY A 41 36.78 6.48 -21.88
CA GLY A 41 35.80 5.63 -22.56
C GLY A 41 35.31 6.11 -23.94
N ALA A 42 35.68 7.32 -24.38
CA ALA A 42 35.07 7.97 -25.55
C ALA A 42 35.74 7.64 -26.91
N ALA A 43 36.79 6.81 -26.94
CA ALA A 43 37.56 6.52 -28.17
C ALA A 43 37.29 5.14 -28.81
N ALA A 44 36.26 4.41 -28.37
CA ALA A 44 35.88 3.15 -29.00
C ALA A 44 34.37 2.88 -28.84
N ASP A 45 33.54 3.40 -29.73
CA ASP A 45 32.83 2.53 -30.67
C ASP A 45 32.15 3.34 -31.78
N THR A 46 32.20 2.81 -32.98
CA THR A 46 31.70 3.43 -34.21
C THR A 46 30.52 2.63 -34.73
N ALA A 47 29.47 3.34 -35.15
CA ALA A 47 28.40 2.90 -36.06
C ALA A 47 27.36 1.88 -35.54
N ILE A 48 26.17 2.41 -35.20
CA ILE A 48 24.89 1.72 -35.44
C ILE A 48 24.02 2.68 -36.25
N ALA A 49 23.55 2.19 -37.40
CA ALA A 49 22.76 2.91 -38.39
C ALA A 49 21.34 3.20 -37.89
N GLU A 50 20.85 4.42 -38.16
CA GLU A 50 19.45 4.81 -38.00
C GLU A 50 18.53 4.01 -38.93
N ALA A 51 17.53 3.35 -38.34
CA ALA A 51 16.33 2.91 -39.05
C ALA A 51 15.19 3.90 -38.76
N PRO A 52 14.33 4.23 -39.74
CA PRO A 52 13.27 5.21 -39.55
C PRO A 52 12.16 4.64 -38.65
N VAL A 53 11.86 5.34 -37.56
CA VAL A 53 10.71 5.06 -36.71
C VAL A 53 9.48 5.64 -37.38
N THR A 54 8.57 4.79 -37.83
CA THR A 54 7.24 5.18 -38.28
C THR A 54 6.37 5.51 -37.06
N ASP A 55 5.80 6.72 -37.07
CA ASP A 55 4.79 7.19 -36.13
C ASP A 55 3.49 6.38 -36.30
N GLU A 56 3.16 5.57 -35.31
CA GLU A 56 1.97 4.73 -35.26
C GLU A 56 1.19 4.99 -33.97
N SER A 57 0.96 6.26 -33.64
CA SER A 57 0.21 6.68 -32.45
C SER A 57 -1.11 7.43 -32.76
N ALA A 58 -1.77 7.08 -33.86
CA ALA A 58 -3.02 7.74 -34.25
C ALA A 58 -4.07 6.81 -34.89
N ARG A 59 -4.52 5.73 -34.20
CA ARG A 59 -5.78 4.96 -34.39
C ARG A 59 -6.02 4.18 -33.07
N ASP A 60 -7.12 4.19 -32.33
CA ASP A 60 -8.53 4.52 -32.56
C ASP A 60 -9.14 5.12 -31.27
N GLU A 61 -9.80 6.29 -31.36
CA GLU A 61 -10.77 6.75 -30.38
C GLU A 61 -12.18 6.39 -30.90
N GLU A 62 -12.87 5.49 -30.20
CA GLU A 62 -14.31 5.27 -30.40
C GLU A 62 -15.09 6.16 -29.40
N PRO A 63 -16.09 6.94 -29.84
CA PRO A 63 -16.76 7.89 -28.97
C PRO A 63 -17.73 7.18 -28.01
N ALA A 64 -17.55 7.41 -26.71
CA ALA A 64 -18.46 6.97 -25.67
C ALA A 64 -19.87 7.56 -25.88
N GLN A 65 -20.82 6.70 -26.26
CA GLN A 65 -22.24 7.03 -26.25
C GLN A 65 -22.82 6.83 -24.85
N GLY A 66 -23.38 7.91 -24.30
CA GLY A 66 -24.48 7.97 -23.34
C GLY A 66 -24.52 6.95 -22.20
N LEU A 67 -24.03 7.34 -21.01
CA LEU A 67 -24.50 6.74 -19.76
C LEU A 67 -25.58 7.66 -19.17
N GLU A 68 -26.81 7.16 -19.15
CA GLU A 68 -27.93 7.77 -18.42
C GLU A 68 -27.73 7.67 -16.90
N PRO A 69 -28.41 8.52 -16.11
CA PRO A 69 -28.19 8.62 -14.66
C PRO A 69 -28.67 7.37 -13.91
N LEU A 70 -27.90 6.95 -12.90
CA LEU A 70 -28.33 5.95 -11.93
C LEU A 70 -29.43 6.53 -11.04
N GLN A 71 -30.68 6.23 -11.38
CA GLN A 71 -31.82 6.32 -10.46
C GLN A 71 -32.47 4.94 -10.31
N ASP A 72 -32.85 4.64 -9.07
CA ASP A 72 -33.68 3.52 -8.60
C ASP A 72 -33.06 2.11 -8.58
N ARG A 73 -32.58 1.70 -7.41
CA ARG A 73 -32.67 0.30 -6.96
C ARG A 73 -33.29 0.23 -5.58
N GLU A 74 -34.61 0.13 -5.57
CA GLU A 74 -35.36 -0.38 -4.44
C GLU A 74 -34.99 -1.86 -4.15
N SER A 75 -34.82 -2.14 -2.86
CA SER A 75 -35.30 -3.33 -2.16
C SER A 75 -35.04 -4.72 -2.75
N VAL A 76 -34.02 -5.41 -2.23
CA VAL A 76 -34.03 -6.88 -2.14
C VAL A 76 -34.12 -7.29 -0.66
N LYS A 77 -35.35 -7.22 -0.14
CA LYS A 77 -35.78 -8.10 0.95
C LYS A 77 -36.06 -9.44 0.29
N HIS A 78 -35.31 -10.49 0.66
CA HIS A 78 -35.76 -11.88 0.73
C HIS A 78 -34.51 -12.76 0.84
N LEU A 79 -34.20 -13.21 2.06
CA LEU A 79 -33.62 -14.51 2.38
C LEU A 79 -33.69 -14.70 3.91
N THR A 80 -34.91 -14.71 4.43
CA THR A 80 -35.24 -15.25 5.75
C THR A 80 -36.18 -16.43 5.54
N SER A 81 -35.70 -17.64 5.79
CA SER A 81 -36.47 -18.75 6.36
C SER A 81 -35.74 -20.08 6.12
N LEU A 82 -35.03 -20.56 7.13
CA LEU A 82 -35.10 -21.97 7.51
C LEU A 82 -35.02 -22.05 9.04
N GLY A 83 -36.20 -22.09 9.66
CA GLY A 83 -36.35 -22.52 11.04
C GLY A 83 -36.38 -24.05 11.12
N GLY A 84 -35.77 -24.58 12.18
CA GLY A 84 -35.86 -25.96 12.59
C GLY A 84 -35.56 -26.06 14.08
N ARG A 85 -36.59 -25.81 14.90
CA ARG A 85 -36.62 -26.13 16.34
C ARG A 85 -36.86 -27.62 16.47
N GLU A 86 -36.01 -28.34 17.21
CA GLU A 86 -36.45 -29.51 17.97
C GLU A 86 -35.75 -29.63 19.33
N HIS A 87 -36.62 -29.82 20.33
CA HIS A 87 -36.49 -30.56 21.58
C HIS A 87 -35.44 -30.23 22.65
N VAL A 88 -35.99 -29.62 23.72
CA VAL A 88 -35.54 -29.63 25.11
C VAL A 88 -36.05 -30.90 25.79
N GLU A 89 -35.14 -31.69 26.36
CA GLU A 89 -35.29 -32.72 27.41
C GLU A 89 -33.86 -33.23 27.65
N ASP A 90 -33.33 -33.59 28.82
CA ASP A 90 -33.80 -33.74 30.19
C ASP A 90 -32.53 -33.63 31.05
N ARG A 91 -32.61 -33.00 32.22
CA ARG A 91 -31.48 -32.69 33.10
C ARG A 91 -31.59 -33.57 34.34
N ARG A 92 -30.67 -34.52 34.53
CA ARG A 92 -30.47 -35.20 35.82
C ARG A 92 -28.98 -35.39 36.15
N PRO A 93 -28.63 -35.42 37.45
CA PRO A 93 -27.30 -35.09 37.95
C PRO A 93 -26.42 -36.33 38.08
N ILE A 94 -25.11 -36.17 37.90
CA ILE A 94 -24.11 -37.20 38.24
C ILE A 94 -23.44 -36.76 39.55
N GLY A 95 -23.57 -37.63 40.56
CA GLY A 95 -23.00 -37.48 41.87
C GLY A 95 -21.51 -37.82 41.93
N GLU A 96 -20.93 -37.36 43.02
CA GLU A 96 -19.55 -37.57 43.46
C GLU A 96 -19.19 -39.06 43.60
N SER A 97 -17.99 -39.41 43.16
CA SER A 97 -17.14 -40.35 43.89
C SER A 97 -15.68 -40.15 43.51
N SER A 98 -14.90 -39.71 44.50
CA SER A 98 -13.45 -39.78 44.56
C SER A 98 -12.98 -41.23 44.62
N GLU A 99 -11.84 -41.55 43.99
CA GLU A 99 -10.81 -42.47 44.49
C GLU A 99 -9.60 -42.46 43.54
N GLU A 100 -8.46 -41.97 44.05
CA GLU A 100 -7.12 -42.28 43.52
C GLU A 100 -6.70 -43.68 44.01
N PRO A 101 -5.82 -44.38 43.26
CA PRO A 101 -4.47 -44.51 43.80
C PRO A 101 -3.33 -44.47 42.76
N ASP A 102 -2.27 -43.77 43.18
CA ASP A 102 -0.83 -43.95 42.97
C ASP A 102 -0.25 -45.02 42.00
N ALA A 103 0.64 -44.52 41.12
CA ALA A 103 2.07 -44.86 41.00
C ALA A 103 2.62 -45.64 39.76
N VAL A 104 3.42 -44.89 38.99
CA VAL A 104 4.64 -45.19 38.19
C VAL A 104 4.58 -46.03 36.91
N GLY A 105 4.91 -45.36 35.79
CA GLY A 105 5.90 -45.87 34.81
C GLY A 105 5.40 -46.03 33.37
N GLY A 106 6.02 -45.30 32.43
CA GLY A 106 5.94 -45.60 31.00
C GLY A 106 5.85 -44.36 30.12
N LEU A 107 6.91 -44.12 29.35
CA LEU A 107 6.95 -43.17 28.24
C LEU A 107 5.96 -43.64 27.17
N ASP A 108 4.92 -42.86 26.88
CA ASP A 108 4.20 -42.93 25.62
C ASP A 108 3.95 -41.52 25.10
N GLU A 109 4.67 -41.23 24.02
CA GLU A 109 4.55 -40.06 23.17
C GLU A 109 3.20 -40.16 22.44
N ALA A 110 2.14 -39.75 23.14
CA ALA A 110 0.82 -39.62 22.56
C ALA A 110 0.86 -38.46 21.56
N VAL A 111 1.13 -38.80 20.31
CA VAL A 111 0.81 -38.00 19.13
C VAL A 111 -0.63 -37.51 19.32
N VAL A 112 -0.78 -36.23 19.65
CA VAL A 112 -2.06 -35.54 19.59
C VAL A 112 -2.42 -35.49 18.11
N SER A 113 -3.12 -36.53 17.68
CA SER A 113 -3.71 -36.63 16.35
C SER A 113 -4.57 -35.40 16.17
N GLY A 114 -4.12 -34.52 15.26
CA GLY A 114 -4.75 -33.25 14.97
C GLY A 114 -6.24 -33.46 14.72
N SER A 115 -7.05 -32.87 15.60
CA SER A 115 -8.44 -32.59 15.27
C SER A 115 -8.39 -31.65 14.08
N ALA A 116 -8.53 -32.22 12.87
CA ALA A 116 -8.66 -31.47 11.64
C ALA A 116 -9.97 -30.69 11.75
N LEU A 117 -9.82 -29.42 12.13
CA LEU A 117 -10.85 -28.41 11.99
C LEU A 117 -11.42 -28.48 10.57
N PRO A 118 -12.71 -28.15 10.35
CA PRO A 118 -13.29 -28.14 9.01
C PRO A 118 -12.36 -27.38 8.07
N ASP A 119 -11.89 -28.07 7.04
CA ASP A 119 -10.90 -27.53 6.11
C ASP A 119 -11.56 -26.39 5.35
N ILE A 120 -11.31 -25.16 5.80
CA ILE A 120 -11.72 -23.97 5.06
C ILE A 120 -10.88 -24.01 3.78
N ASP A 121 -11.56 -24.25 2.66
CA ASP A 121 -10.99 -24.21 1.33
C ASP A 121 -10.39 -22.82 1.05
N ASP A 122 -9.06 -22.72 1.14
CA ASP A 122 -8.29 -21.49 0.95
C ASP A 122 -8.50 -20.92 -0.44
N ASP A 123 -8.49 -21.77 -1.46
CA ASP A 123 -8.68 -21.35 -2.85
C ASP A 123 -10.03 -20.65 -3.02
N ARG A 124 -11.09 -21.20 -2.42
CA ARG A 124 -12.39 -20.55 -2.43
C ARG A 124 -12.36 -19.19 -1.73
N VAL A 125 -11.65 -19.07 -0.60
CA VAL A 125 -11.52 -17.82 0.15
C VAL A 125 -10.79 -16.74 -0.66
N PHE A 126 -9.72 -17.10 -1.36
CA PHE A 126 -9.01 -16.18 -2.26
C PHE A 126 -9.87 -15.77 -3.44
N GLN A 127 -10.52 -16.72 -4.12
CA GLN A 127 -11.41 -16.45 -5.25
C GLN A 127 -12.58 -15.54 -4.87
N GLU A 128 -13.18 -15.72 -3.69
CA GLU A 128 -14.25 -14.86 -3.19
C GLU A 128 -13.77 -13.42 -2.99
N ARG A 129 -12.58 -13.23 -2.37
CA ARG A 129 -11.99 -11.90 -2.24
C ARG A 129 -11.72 -11.29 -3.61
N ASP A 130 -11.04 -12.00 -4.49
CA ASP A 130 -10.59 -11.42 -5.76
C ASP A 130 -11.78 -11.00 -6.63
N ARG A 131 -12.86 -11.80 -6.64
CA ARG A 131 -14.11 -11.44 -7.34
C ARG A 131 -14.71 -10.11 -6.88
N VAL A 132 -14.59 -9.77 -5.59
CA VAL A 132 -15.13 -8.51 -5.06
C VAL A 132 -14.12 -7.36 -5.13
N VAL A 133 -12.82 -7.64 -4.95
CA VAL A 133 -11.76 -6.63 -4.92
C VAL A 133 -11.38 -6.14 -6.32
N GLU A 134 -11.28 -7.03 -7.31
CA GLU A 134 -10.83 -6.68 -8.65
C GLU A 134 -11.62 -5.53 -9.31
N PRO A 135 -12.98 -5.53 -9.33
CA PRO A 135 -13.72 -4.42 -9.92
C PRO A 135 -13.55 -3.09 -9.14
N ILE A 136 -13.32 -3.16 -7.83
CA ILE A 136 -13.07 -1.98 -6.97
C ILE A 136 -11.70 -1.39 -7.31
N GLU A 137 -10.67 -2.24 -7.37
CA GLU A 137 -9.31 -1.87 -7.76
C GLU A 137 -9.30 -1.18 -9.14
N GLN A 138 -9.95 -1.77 -10.14
CA GLN A 138 -10.01 -1.20 -11.49
C GLN A 138 -10.71 0.16 -11.52
N GLN A 139 -11.72 0.38 -10.69
CA GLN A 139 -12.41 1.67 -10.57
C GLN A 139 -11.55 2.72 -9.87
N LEU A 140 -10.90 2.35 -8.76
CA LEU A 140 -9.98 3.22 -8.03
C LEU A 140 -8.81 3.66 -8.92
N ILE A 141 -8.17 2.72 -9.65
CA ILE A 141 -7.07 3.03 -10.57
C ILE A 141 -7.54 4.01 -11.66
N ARG A 142 -8.74 3.82 -12.22
CA ARG A 142 -9.31 4.76 -13.20
C ARG A 142 -9.54 6.14 -12.59
N SER A 143 -10.02 6.22 -11.35
CA SER A 143 -10.18 7.48 -10.63
C SER A 143 -8.83 8.20 -10.44
N LEU A 144 -7.80 7.49 -9.98
CA LEU A 144 -6.45 8.02 -9.82
C LEU A 144 -5.85 8.52 -11.14
N LYS A 145 -6.03 7.76 -12.24
CA LYS A 145 -5.57 8.18 -13.58
C LYS A 145 -6.19 9.50 -14.01
N ARG A 146 -7.48 9.73 -13.73
CA ARG A 146 -8.17 10.98 -14.05
C ARG A 146 -7.60 12.14 -13.24
N VAL A 147 -7.51 12.01 -11.92
CA VAL A 147 -6.95 13.07 -11.05
C VAL A 147 -5.51 13.42 -11.45
N LEU A 148 -4.67 12.41 -11.73
CA LEU A 148 -3.30 12.63 -12.23
C LEU A 148 -3.26 13.33 -13.58
N MET A 149 -4.19 13.01 -14.49
CA MET A 149 -4.28 13.67 -15.79
C MET A 149 -4.71 15.12 -15.64
N ASP A 150 -5.71 15.39 -14.81
CA ASP A 150 -6.21 16.74 -14.55
C ASP A 150 -5.12 17.60 -13.90
N GLU A 151 -4.41 17.06 -12.90
CA GLU A 151 -3.30 17.76 -12.25
C GLU A 151 -2.12 18.00 -13.19
N GLN A 152 -1.77 17.02 -14.04
CA GLN A 152 -0.76 17.21 -15.07
C GLN A 152 -1.14 18.38 -16.00
N ASN A 153 -2.40 18.43 -16.45
CA ASN A 153 -2.89 19.47 -17.33
C ASN A 153 -2.87 20.85 -16.64
N GLU A 154 -3.31 20.92 -15.39
CA GLU A 154 -3.24 22.14 -14.56
C GLU A 154 -1.80 22.65 -14.43
N MET A 155 -0.85 21.76 -14.13
CA MET A 155 0.56 22.14 -13.98
C MET A 155 1.18 22.60 -15.30
N LEU A 156 0.90 21.92 -16.42
CA LEU A 156 1.40 22.32 -17.73
C LEU A 156 0.76 23.65 -18.18
N ASP A 157 -0.51 23.86 -17.88
CA ASP A 157 -1.21 25.12 -18.15
C ASP A 157 -0.66 26.27 -17.32
N TYR A 158 -0.37 26.03 -16.05
CA TYR A 158 0.28 26.99 -15.17
C TYR A 158 1.68 27.34 -15.68
N LEU A 159 2.48 26.33 -16.01
CA LEU A 159 3.81 26.50 -16.56
C LEU A 159 3.76 27.37 -17.84
N ARG A 160 2.83 27.09 -18.76
CA ARG A 160 2.61 27.90 -20.00
C ARG A 160 2.33 29.37 -19.75
N ARG A 161 1.74 29.73 -18.61
CA ARG A 161 1.39 31.11 -18.24
C ARG A 161 2.44 31.77 -17.36
N LEU A 162 3.39 31.00 -16.85
CA LEU A 162 4.42 31.48 -15.95
C LEU A 162 5.36 32.44 -16.69
N SER A 163 5.64 33.59 -16.07
CA SER A 163 6.59 34.55 -16.63
C SER A 163 8.02 33.99 -16.54
N PRO A 164 8.92 34.27 -17.50
CA PRO A 164 10.33 33.86 -17.42
C PRO A 164 11.08 34.34 -16.16
N ALA A 165 10.54 35.32 -15.44
CA ALA A 165 11.10 35.86 -14.20
C ALA A 165 10.49 35.29 -12.92
N ALA A 166 9.47 34.43 -13.01
CA ALA A 166 8.82 33.84 -11.85
C ALA A 166 9.61 32.62 -11.34
N ASP A 167 9.51 32.37 -10.04
CA ASP A 167 10.14 31.21 -9.41
C ASP A 167 9.40 29.93 -9.79
N THR A 168 10.12 28.94 -10.29
CA THR A 168 9.57 27.63 -10.63
C THR A 168 9.16 26.84 -9.39
N SER A 169 9.59 27.26 -8.18
CA SER A 169 9.14 26.68 -6.92
C SER A 169 7.62 26.83 -6.68
N ASP A 170 6.99 27.84 -7.29
CA ASP A 170 5.53 28.08 -7.24
C ASP A 170 4.73 27.11 -8.14
N LEU A 171 5.42 26.23 -8.90
CA LEU A 171 4.76 25.26 -9.79
C LEU A 171 4.06 24.12 -9.02
N LEU A 172 4.56 23.76 -7.85
CA LEU A 172 4.00 22.65 -7.07
C LEU A 172 2.74 23.11 -6.33
N PRO A 173 1.61 22.37 -6.44
CA PRO A 173 0.41 22.68 -5.66
C PRO A 173 0.69 22.67 -4.15
N ASP A 174 -0.12 23.41 -3.41
CA ASP A 174 -0.15 23.34 -1.95
C ASP A 174 -0.44 21.89 -1.51
N HIS A 175 0.37 21.40 -0.57
CA HIS A 175 0.38 19.98 -0.21
C HIS A 175 -0.96 19.49 0.38
N GLU A 176 -1.53 20.23 1.33
CA GLU A 176 -2.75 19.77 2.01
C GLU A 176 -3.98 19.75 1.08
N PRO A 177 -4.29 20.81 0.30
CA PRO A 177 -5.35 20.75 -0.70
C PRO A 177 -5.15 19.65 -1.74
N GLN A 178 -3.90 19.40 -2.15
CA GLN A 178 -3.56 18.30 -3.05
C GLN A 178 -3.90 16.94 -2.41
N VAL A 179 -3.49 16.68 -1.17
CA VAL A 179 -3.86 15.45 -0.44
C VAL A 179 -5.37 15.27 -0.41
N GLN A 180 -6.14 16.30 -0.06
CA GLN A 180 -7.60 16.22 0.03
C GLN A 180 -8.28 15.92 -1.32
N ARG A 181 -7.74 16.44 -2.42
CA ARG A 181 -8.19 16.11 -3.78
C ARG A 181 -8.09 14.60 -4.06
N TYR A 182 -6.96 13.99 -3.70
CA TYR A 182 -6.75 12.54 -3.88
C TYR A 182 -7.60 11.72 -2.91
N VAL A 183 -7.72 12.13 -1.64
CA VAL A 183 -8.60 11.49 -0.65
C VAL A 183 -10.03 11.42 -1.18
N ALA A 184 -10.58 12.54 -1.64
CA ALA A 184 -11.93 12.61 -2.19
C ALA A 184 -12.13 11.67 -3.40
N ALA A 185 -11.10 11.50 -4.23
CA ALA A 185 -11.16 10.66 -5.41
C ALA A 185 -11.09 9.16 -5.14
N VAL A 186 -10.48 8.73 -4.03
CA VAL A 186 -10.31 7.30 -3.70
C VAL A 186 -11.27 6.79 -2.63
N ARG A 187 -11.75 7.68 -1.73
CA ARG A 187 -12.57 7.29 -0.57
C ARG A 187 -13.78 6.43 -0.90
N PRO A 188 -14.60 6.72 -1.93
CA PRO A 188 -15.77 5.89 -2.25
C PRO A 188 -15.42 4.43 -2.55
N PHE A 189 -14.28 4.18 -3.21
CA PHE A 189 -13.85 2.82 -3.56
C PHE A 189 -13.25 2.08 -2.36
N LEU A 190 -12.57 2.81 -1.46
CA LEU A 190 -12.07 2.22 -0.22
C LEU A 190 -13.22 1.92 0.77
N GLU A 191 -14.29 2.72 0.78
CA GLU A 191 -15.53 2.40 1.51
C GLU A 191 -16.18 1.12 0.97
N GLU A 192 -16.22 0.95 -0.35
CA GLU A 192 -16.71 -0.28 -0.99
C GLU A 192 -15.84 -1.49 -0.61
N ALA A 193 -14.51 -1.35 -0.60
CA ALA A 193 -13.58 -2.40 -0.18
C ALA A 193 -13.77 -2.79 1.30
N ALA A 194 -13.95 -1.80 2.17
CA ALA A 194 -14.19 -2.02 3.60
C ALA A 194 -15.51 -2.77 3.80
N THR A 195 -16.56 -2.34 3.10
CA THR A 195 -17.88 -2.98 3.13
C THR A 195 -17.80 -4.43 2.67
N ALA A 196 -17.11 -4.69 1.56
CA ALA A 196 -16.89 -6.05 1.05
C ALA A 196 -16.14 -6.94 2.06
N GLY A 197 -15.12 -6.39 2.73
CA GLY A 197 -14.38 -7.11 3.77
C GLY A 197 -15.27 -7.48 4.97
N ALA A 198 -16.00 -6.52 5.53
CA ALA A 198 -16.87 -6.74 6.68
C ALA A 198 -18.06 -7.66 6.37
N ALA A 199 -18.62 -7.56 5.15
CA ALA A 199 -19.75 -8.38 4.69
C ALA A 199 -19.44 -9.88 4.69
N ARG A 200 -18.17 -10.29 4.62
CA ARG A 200 -17.73 -11.69 4.78
C ARG A 200 -18.23 -12.32 6.08
N PHE A 201 -18.38 -11.52 7.13
CA PHE A 201 -18.85 -11.95 8.44
C PHE A 201 -20.24 -11.37 8.80
N GLY A 202 -20.93 -10.77 7.82
CA GLY A 202 -22.29 -10.22 8.00
C GLY A 202 -22.36 -8.98 8.89
N VAL A 203 -21.25 -8.25 9.04
CA VAL A 203 -21.16 -7.03 9.84
C VAL A 203 -20.95 -5.82 8.93
N GLU A 204 -21.40 -4.64 9.38
CA GLU A 204 -21.11 -3.37 8.70
C GLU A 204 -19.66 -2.93 8.94
N ALA A 205 -19.05 -2.29 7.94
CA ALA A 205 -17.70 -1.79 8.06
C ALA A 205 -17.61 -0.56 8.96
N MET A 206 -16.46 -0.39 9.62
CA MET A 206 -16.19 0.82 10.39
C MET A 206 -15.76 1.96 9.44
N ASP A 207 -16.43 3.13 9.55
CA ASP A 207 -16.19 4.29 8.69
C ASP A 207 -14.73 4.78 8.71
N HIS A 208 -14.08 4.71 9.88
CA HIS A 208 -12.69 5.17 10.03
C HIS A 208 -11.69 4.36 9.19
N THR A 209 -11.98 3.08 8.89
CA THR A 209 -11.04 2.19 8.18
C THR A 209 -10.79 2.68 6.75
N ALA A 210 -11.84 3.07 6.04
CA ALA A 210 -11.71 3.66 4.71
C ALA A 210 -11.14 5.09 4.76
N ALA A 211 -11.54 5.90 5.75
CA ALA A 211 -11.06 7.27 5.90
C ALA A 211 -9.54 7.36 6.13
N GLU A 212 -9.01 6.56 7.08
CA GLU A 212 -7.58 6.49 7.37
C GLU A 212 -6.77 6.02 6.16
N ALA A 213 -7.25 4.98 5.47
CA ALA A 213 -6.58 4.43 4.30
C ALA A 213 -6.59 5.39 3.10
N SER A 214 -7.66 6.19 2.94
CA SER A 214 -7.72 7.20 1.89
C SER A 214 -6.61 8.24 2.06
N VAL A 215 -6.37 8.68 3.30
CA VAL A 215 -5.29 9.62 3.63
C VAL A 215 -3.92 8.97 3.43
N ALA A 216 -3.76 7.71 3.84
CA ALA A 216 -2.51 6.96 3.66
C ALA A 216 -2.16 6.82 2.17
N LEU A 217 -3.09 6.33 1.34
CA LEU A 217 -2.90 6.20 -0.11
C LEU A 217 -2.51 7.53 -0.75
N ALA A 218 -3.24 8.60 -0.45
CA ALA A 218 -2.96 9.92 -1.00
C ALA A 218 -1.54 10.39 -0.64
N ARG A 219 -1.11 10.19 0.61
CA ARG A 219 0.24 10.55 1.06
C ARG A 219 1.32 9.71 0.39
N ASP A 220 1.17 8.38 0.37
CA ASP A 220 2.14 7.48 -0.26
C ASP A 220 2.33 7.80 -1.76
N LEU A 221 1.22 8.12 -2.46
CA LEU A 221 1.25 8.51 -3.86
C LEU A 221 2.00 9.84 -4.04
N LEU A 222 1.64 10.84 -3.23
CA LEU A 222 2.13 12.21 -3.37
C LEU A 222 3.56 12.39 -2.88
N GLU A 223 4.02 11.64 -1.86
CA GLU A 223 5.41 11.66 -1.40
C GLU A 223 6.35 11.36 -2.58
N GLY A 224 6.15 10.22 -3.24
CA GLY A 224 6.97 9.86 -4.40
C GLY A 224 6.81 10.82 -5.59
N LEU A 225 5.59 11.28 -5.87
CA LEU A 225 5.31 12.16 -7.01
C LEU A 225 6.00 13.51 -6.82
N ARG A 226 5.83 14.12 -5.65
CA ARG A 226 6.39 15.43 -5.32
C ARG A 226 7.90 15.40 -5.23
N ASP A 227 8.48 14.36 -4.62
CA ASP A 227 9.94 14.20 -4.56
C ASP A 227 10.57 14.16 -5.96
N ARG A 228 9.88 13.55 -6.93
CA ARG A 228 10.37 13.48 -8.30
C ARG A 228 10.16 14.77 -9.08
N LEU A 229 9.01 15.41 -8.94
CA LEU A 229 8.76 16.72 -9.54
C LEU A 229 9.71 17.78 -8.99
N ALA A 230 9.93 17.82 -7.67
CA ALA A 230 10.83 18.75 -7.01
C ALA A 230 12.29 18.62 -7.49
N ARG A 231 12.75 17.39 -7.78
CA ARG A 231 14.08 17.18 -8.39
C ARG A 231 14.20 17.84 -9.75
N HIS A 232 13.19 17.70 -10.62
CA HIS A 232 13.21 18.34 -11.94
C HIS A 232 13.01 19.85 -11.89
N VAL A 233 12.32 20.37 -10.88
CA VAL A 233 12.17 21.81 -10.66
C VAL A 233 13.47 22.43 -10.11
N GLY A 234 14.20 21.70 -9.26
CA GLY A 234 15.44 22.16 -8.63
C GLY A 234 16.71 21.92 -9.44
N GLU A 235 16.72 20.92 -10.33
CA GLU A 235 17.71 20.80 -11.39
C GLU A 235 17.59 22.02 -12.30
N ALA A 236 18.72 22.62 -12.71
CA ALA A 236 18.78 23.85 -13.51
C ALA A 236 18.25 23.63 -14.94
N VAL A 237 16.98 23.29 -15.07
CA VAL A 237 16.26 23.17 -16.32
C VAL A 237 16.16 24.58 -16.90
N THR A 238 16.97 24.83 -17.92
CA THR A 238 17.21 26.17 -18.46
C THR A 238 16.07 26.69 -19.34
N ASP A 239 15.14 25.82 -19.75
CA ASP A 239 13.99 26.21 -20.57
C ASP A 239 12.69 25.49 -20.13
N GLN A 240 11.59 26.20 -20.26
CA GLN A 240 10.24 25.78 -19.92
C GLN A 240 9.78 24.53 -20.70
N SER A 241 10.26 24.36 -21.93
CA SER A 241 9.98 23.18 -22.75
C SER A 241 10.55 21.89 -22.14
N ASP A 242 11.77 21.97 -21.61
CA ASP A 242 12.43 20.84 -20.96
C ASP A 242 11.70 20.47 -19.67
N LEU A 243 11.25 21.47 -18.90
CA LEU A 243 10.49 21.25 -17.67
C LEU A 243 9.12 20.63 -17.96
N ALA A 244 8.42 21.08 -19.01
CA ALA A 244 7.16 20.48 -19.46
C ALA A 244 7.32 19.00 -19.86
N THR A 245 8.44 18.68 -20.52
CA THR A 245 8.80 17.30 -20.88
C THR A 245 9.07 16.45 -19.64
N ALA A 246 9.82 16.99 -18.67
CA ALA A 246 10.10 16.31 -17.41
C ALA A 246 8.82 16.03 -16.60
N ILE A 247 7.95 17.03 -16.42
CA ILE A 247 6.63 16.88 -15.78
C ILE A 247 5.84 15.75 -16.45
N SER A 248 5.76 15.79 -17.78
CA SER A 248 4.99 14.79 -18.52
C SER A 248 5.54 13.38 -18.37
N SER A 249 6.87 13.24 -18.32
CA SER A 249 7.55 11.97 -18.04
C SER A 249 7.19 11.41 -16.67
N VAL A 250 7.22 12.25 -15.62
CA VAL A 250 6.86 11.85 -14.25
C VAL A 250 5.40 11.40 -14.17
N PHE A 251 4.46 12.22 -14.63
CA PHE A 251 3.04 11.83 -14.60
C PHE A 251 2.75 10.57 -15.41
N ARG A 252 3.44 10.39 -16.54
CA ARG A 252 3.34 9.15 -17.33
C ARG A 252 3.79 7.94 -16.52
N GLU A 253 4.96 7.98 -15.90
CA GLU A 253 5.44 6.88 -15.05
C GLU A 253 4.44 6.53 -13.94
N TRP A 254 3.84 7.53 -13.30
CA TRP A 254 2.85 7.28 -12.25
C TRP A 254 1.63 6.56 -12.81
N LYS A 255 1.08 7.06 -13.92
CA LYS A 255 -0.11 6.50 -14.57
C LYS A 255 0.11 5.08 -15.12
N THR A 256 1.33 4.74 -15.56
CA THR A 256 1.62 3.45 -16.17
C THR A 256 2.13 2.40 -15.20
N THR A 257 2.86 2.81 -14.15
CA THR A 257 3.69 1.87 -13.39
C THR A 257 3.47 1.94 -11.89
N ARG A 258 3.16 3.13 -11.32
CA ARG A 258 3.15 3.31 -9.86
C ARG A 258 1.77 3.12 -9.23
N ILE A 259 0.72 3.65 -9.85
CA ILE A 259 -0.60 3.69 -9.20
C ILE A 259 -1.29 2.34 -9.11
N GLU A 260 -0.99 1.41 -10.01
CA GLU A 260 -1.62 0.08 -10.01
C GLU A 260 -1.22 -0.76 -8.79
N PRO A 261 0.07 -1.04 -8.54
CA PRO A 261 0.46 -1.78 -7.34
C PRO A 261 0.09 -1.04 -6.05
N LEU A 262 0.17 0.29 -6.03
CA LEU A 262 -0.24 1.09 -4.87
C LEU A 262 -1.75 1.00 -4.59
N GLY A 263 -2.58 1.12 -5.62
CA GLY A 263 -4.02 1.00 -5.51
C GLY A 263 -4.44 -0.38 -5.03
N ARG A 264 -3.87 -1.44 -5.62
CA ARG A 264 -4.10 -2.83 -5.20
C ARG A 264 -3.77 -3.04 -3.73
N HIS A 265 -2.60 -2.56 -3.28
CA HIS A 265 -2.18 -2.66 -1.89
C HIS A 265 -3.20 -2.07 -0.92
N HIS A 266 -3.64 -0.83 -1.18
CA HIS A 266 -4.56 -0.13 -0.30
C HIS A 266 -5.96 -0.74 -0.31
N VAL A 267 -6.46 -1.20 -1.46
CA VAL A 267 -7.74 -1.91 -1.54
C VAL A 267 -7.70 -3.22 -0.73
N LEU A 268 -6.65 -4.03 -0.90
CA LEU A 268 -6.48 -5.26 -0.13
C LEU A 268 -6.28 -5.01 1.36
N THR A 269 -5.58 -3.93 1.72
CA THR A 269 -5.36 -3.54 3.12
C THR A 269 -6.67 -3.18 3.81
N VAL A 270 -7.50 -2.38 3.15
CA VAL A 270 -8.81 -1.98 3.67
C VAL A 270 -9.76 -3.17 3.76
N TYR A 271 -9.83 -3.98 2.70
CA TYR A 271 -10.61 -5.21 2.70
C TYR A 271 -10.19 -6.15 3.84
N GLY A 272 -8.89 -6.43 3.97
CA GLY A 272 -8.33 -7.34 4.96
C GLY A 272 -8.55 -6.86 6.39
N ARG A 273 -8.32 -5.56 6.65
CA ARG A 273 -8.58 -4.95 7.96
C ARG A 273 -10.06 -5.02 8.34
N ALA A 274 -10.96 -4.63 7.43
CA ALA A 274 -12.39 -4.67 7.70
C ALA A 274 -12.91 -6.10 7.92
N ALA A 275 -12.41 -7.07 7.14
CA ALA A 275 -12.72 -8.48 7.34
C ALA A 275 -12.21 -8.98 8.70
N PHE A 276 -10.99 -8.63 9.10
CA PHE A 276 -10.41 -9.03 10.38
C PHE A 276 -11.13 -8.41 11.57
N GLU A 277 -11.48 -7.12 11.50
CA GLU A 277 -12.25 -6.42 12.54
C GLU A 277 -13.64 -7.07 12.73
N ALA A 278 -14.34 -7.36 11.63
CA ALA A 278 -15.68 -7.96 11.63
C ALA A 278 -15.73 -9.44 12.04
N ALA A 279 -14.63 -10.17 11.88
CA ALA A 279 -14.57 -11.61 12.15
C ALA A 279 -14.76 -11.94 13.65
N PRO A 280 -15.24 -13.14 14.00
CA PRO A 280 -15.48 -13.52 15.41
C PRO A 280 -14.18 -13.66 16.21
N GLU A 281 -14.25 -13.52 17.55
CA GLU A 281 -13.12 -13.86 18.40
C GLU A 281 -12.69 -15.33 18.21
N GLY A 282 -11.39 -15.61 18.33
CA GLY A 282 -10.86 -16.95 18.14
C GLY A 282 -9.40 -16.99 17.70
N LEU A 283 -8.99 -18.13 17.16
CA LEU A 283 -7.68 -18.34 16.57
C LEU A 283 -7.74 -18.09 15.06
N TYR A 284 -6.70 -17.47 14.52
CA TYR A 284 -6.57 -17.13 13.11
C TYR A 284 -5.29 -17.70 12.57
N ARG A 285 -5.37 -18.40 11.44
CA ARG A 285 -4.19 -18.79 10.67
C ARG A 285 -3.93 -17.79 9.55
N TRP A 286 -2.66 -17.61 9.22
CA TRP A 286 -2.22 -16.90 8.04
C TRP A 286 -2.25 -17.85 6.85
N ALA A 287 -2.99 -17.52 5.80
CA ALA A 287 -2.99 -18.25 4.55
C ALA A 287 -2.20 -17.45 3.51
N VAL A 288 -1.13 -18.06 2.98
CA VAL A 288 -0.36 -17.47 1.88
C VAL A 288 -1.13 -17.64 0.57
N ASP A 289 -1.12 -16.61 -0.27
CA ASP A 289 -1.75 -16.66 -1.59
C ASP A 289 -1.03 -17.68 -2.48
N PRO A 290 -1.70 -18.74 -2.96
CA PRO A 290 -1.04 -19.79 -3.75
C PRO A 290 -0.70 -19.34 -5.18
N GLU A 291 -1.29 -18.25 -5.68
CA GLU A 291 -1.07 -17.77 -7.04
C GLU A 291 0.22 -16.95 -7.20
N GLN A 292 0.81 -16.48 -6.09
CA GLN A 292 2.02 -15.66 -6.11
C GLN A 292 2.97 -16.05 -4.99
N GLU A 293 4.26 -16.14 -5.30
CA GLU A 293 5.29 -16.27 -4.26
C GLU A 293 5.28 -15.01 -3.37
N CYS A 294 4.70 -15.13 -2.18
CA CYS A 294 4.76 -14.07 -1.17
C CYS A 294 6.16 -13.99 -0.56
N SER A 295 6.42 -12.93 0.21
CA SER A 295 7.71 -12.77 0.87
C SER A 295 7.96 -13.88 1.91
N PRO A 296 9.23 -14.17 2.26
CA PRO A 296 9.56 -15.09 3.35
C PRO A 296 8.83 -14.76 4.66
N ASP A 297 8.62 -13.47 4.95
CA ASP A 297 7.85 -13.01 6.10
C ASP A 297 6.40 -13.53 6.08
N CYS A 298 5.75 -13.61 4.91
CA CYS A 298 4.42 -14.20 4.79
C CYS A 298 4.43 -15.69 5.14
N VAL A 299 5.45 -16.40 4.65
CA VAL A 299 5.61 -17.84 4.88
C VAL A 299 5.91 -18.11 6.35
N ASP A 300 6.73 -17.28 7.00
CA ASP A 300 7.00 -17.37 8.44
C ASP A 300 5.73 -17.19 9.28
N ASN A 301 4.84 -16.28 8.87
CA ASN A 301 3.55 -16.09 9.53
C ASN A 301 2.63 -17.31 9.36
N GLU A 302 2.63 -17.96 8.20
CA GLU A 302 1.88 -19.19 7.95
C GLU A 302 2.44 -20.38 8.74
N LEU A 303 3.77 -20.55 8.74
CA LEU A 303 4.47 -21.61 9.47
C LEU A 303 4.30 -21.53 10.99
N ALA A 304 4.12 -20.33 11.53
CA ALA A 304 3.86 -20.14 12.96
C ALA A 304 2.51 -20.72 13.41
N GLY A 305 1.59 -20.96 12.47
CA GLY A 305 0.28 -21.52 12.75
C GLY A 305 -0.67 -20.49 13.38
N PRO A 306 -1.75 -20.96 14.03
CA PRO A 306 -2.83 -20.10 14.47
C PRO A 306 -2.45 -19.20 15.65
N VAL A 307 -2.82 -17.93 15.57
CA VAL A 307 -2.63 -16.93 16.65
C VAL A 307 -3.97 -16.41 17.15
N PRO A 308 -4.11 -16.04 18.44
CA PRO A 308 -5.30 -15.37 18.94
C PRO A 308 -5.58 -14.05 18.21
N LYS A 309 -6.86 -13.74 17.99
CA LYS A 309 -7.28 -12.47 17.38
C LYS A 309 -6.67 -11.29 18.14
N GLY A 310 -6.06 -10.37 17.39
CA GLY A 310 -5.45 -9.15 17.92
C GLY A 310 -4.01 -9.32 18.40
N GLU A 311 -3.53 -10.54 18.61
CA GLU A 311 -2.11 -10.81 18.81
C GLU A 311 -1.33 -10.65 17.51
N ARG A 312 -0.01 -10.50 17.63
CA ARG A 312 0.88 -10.31 16.48
C ARG A 312 1.41 -11.66 16.02
N PHE A 313 1.41 -11.87 14.71
CA PHE A 313 2.20 -12.90 14.07
C PHE A 313 3.71 -12.63 14.26
N PRO A 314 4.62 -13.59 13.98
CA PRO A 314 6.06 -13.45 14.25
C PRO A 314 6.70 -12.20 13.64
N THR A 315 6.22 -11.78 12.46
CA THR A 315 6.71 -10.58 11.75
C THR A 315 6.18 -9.27 12.34
N GLY A 316 5.39 -9.34 13.41
CA GLY A 316 4.89 -8.20 14.16
C GLY A 316 3.58 -7.63 13.62
N VAL A 317 3.02 -8.10 12.50
CA VAL A 317 1.71 -7.67 12.01
C VAL A 317 0.57 -8.47 12.67
N ARG A 318 -0.63 -7.88 12.77
CA ARG A 318 -1.81 -8.54 13.38
C ARG A 318 -2.67 -9.31 12.38
N HIS A 319 -2.62 -8.92 11.12
CA HIS A 319 -3.35 -9.51 10.02
C HIS A 319 -2.65 -9.12 8.71
N PRO A 320 -2.85 -9.87 7.62
CA PRO A 320 -2.41 -9.44 6.30
C PRO A 320 -3.27 -8.28 5.75
N PRO A 321 -2.79 -7.56 4.74
CA PRO A 321 -1.46 -7.63 4.11
C PRO A 321 -0.30 -7.21 5.04
N ALA A 322 0.86 -7.88 4.95
CA ALA A 322 2.07 -7.50 5.71
C ALA A 322 2.90 -6.37 5.05
N HIS A 323 2.81 -6.27 3.72
CA HIS A 323 3.62 -5.36 2.91
C HIS A 323 2.91 -5.02 1.59
N GLY A 324 3.49 -4.11 0.79
CA GLY A 324 2.91 -3.57 -0.46
C GLY A 324 2.38 -4.64 -1.42
N ALA A 325 3.14 -5.71 -1.65
CA ALA A 325 2.77 -6.80 -2.55
C ALA A 325 2.02 -7.97 -1.89
N CYS A 326 1.68 -7.88 -0.59
CA CYS A 326 1.11 -9.02 0.12
C CYS A 326 -0.37 -9.20 -0.25
N ARG A 327 -0.72 -10.38 -0.75
CA ARG A 327 -2.10 -10.81 -1.02
C ARG A 327 -2.57 -11.90 -0.04
N CYS A 328 -1.94 -12.08 1.12
CA CYS A 328 -2.37 -13.11 2.06
C CYS A 328 -3.73 -12.81 2.72
N ILE A 329 -4.35 -13.81 3.34
CA ILE A 329 -5.62 -13.66 4.08
C ILE A 329 -5.48 -14.25 5.49
N ALA A 330 -6.06 -13.60 6.50
CA ALA A 330 -6.24 -14.20 7.82
C ALA A 330 -7.56 -14.98 7.85
N ILE A 331 -7.49 -16.27 8.15
CA ILE A 331 -8.63 -17.17 8.14
C ILE A 331 -8.94 -17.60 9.58
N PRO A 332 -10.15 -17.32 10.10
CA PRO A 332 -10.54 -17.78 11.42
C PRO A 332 -10.68 -19.30 11.41
N LEU A 333 -10.18 -19.94 12.45
CA LEU A 333 -10.43 -21.35 12.70
C LEU A 333 -11.84 -21.50 13.25
N SER A 334 -12.64 -22.39 12.64
CA SER A 334 -13.97 -22.71 13.15
C SER A 334 -13.82 -23.24 14.57
N THR A 335 -14.60 -22.70 15.51
CA THR A 335 -14.68 -23.22 16.88
C THR A 335 -15.64 -24.40 16.96
#